data_AF-A0A1F8X1B6-F1
#
_entry.id   AF-A0A1F8X1B6-F1
#
_cell.length_a   1.000
_cell.length_b   1.000
_cell.length_c   1.000
_cell.angle_alpha   90.00
_cell.angle_beta   90.00
_cell.angle_gamma   90.00
#
_symmetry.space_group_name_H-M   'P 1'
#
loop_
_entity.id
_entity.type
_entity.pdbx_description
1 polymer ?
#
loop_
_entity_poly.entity_id
_entity_poly.type
_entity_poly.pdbx_seq_one_letter_code
_entity_poly.pdbx_strand_id
1 'polypeptide(L)'
;MYAYLENAGSVKITSSSAPWIKTLGPNIKTHKRHFLQQSRYSFCMQIRDSIAYFASHEEVFSNGRDGQDVRWKILIPASQKFTFLKELDLMNINSYSLFSTEESLMKTLSLRYKLSRLAR
;
A
#
# COMPACT_ATOMS: atom_id res chain seq x y z
N MET A 1 4.99 5.38 4.10
CA MET A 1 4.04 4.27 3.82
C MET A 1 2.64 4.73 4.19
N TYR A 2 1.60 4.19 3.58
CA TYR A 2 0.21 4.46 3.97
C TYR A 2 -0.48 3.18 4.40
N ALA A 3 -1.28 3.27 5.45
CA ALA A 3 -2.27 2.26 5.82
C ALA A 3 -3.65 2.86 5.62
N TYR A 4 -4.58 2.08 5.06
CA TYR A 4 -5.93 2.50 4.78
C TYR A 4 -6.92 1.46 5.31
N LEU A 5 -7.94 1.94 6.00
CA LEU A 5 -9.05 1.17 6.52
C LEU A 5 -10.33 1.75 5.92
N GLU A 6 -10.96 0.96 5.04
CA GLU A 6 -12.17 1.37 4.32
C GLU A 6 -13.43 1.45 5.20
N ASN A 7 -13.43 0.75 6.33
CA ASN A 7 -14.54 0.75 7.26
C ASN A 7 -14.01 0.64 8.70
N ALA A 8 -14.12 1.72 9.46
CA ALA A 8 -13.71 1.78 10.86
C ALA A 8 -14.80 1.35 11.87
N GLY A 9 -15.81 0.59 11.42
CA GLY A 9 -16.88 0.03 12.27
C GLY A 9 -18.27 0.61 12.02
N SER A 10 -18.45 1.43 10.98
CA SER A 10 -19.73 2.04 10.59
C SER A 10 -20.13 1.63 9.18
N VAL A 11 -21.42 1.73 8.84
CA VAL A 11 -21.87 1.48 7.45
C VAL A 11 -21.21 2.49 6.52
N LYS A 12 -20.59 2.00 5.45
CA LYS A 12 -20.04 2.85 4.39
C LYS A 12 -21.17 3.38 3.51
N ILE A 13 -21.22 4.71 3.35
CA ILE A 13 -22.21 5.41 2.55
C ILE A 13 -21.47 6.17 1.45
N THR A 14 -21.84 5.88 0.21
CA THR A 14 -21.31 6.60 -0.96
C THR A 14 -22.39 7.49 -1.55
N SER A 15 -21.97 8.54 -2.26
CA SER A 15 -22.85 9.38 -3.08
C SER A 15 -22.29 9.43 -4.49
N SER A 16 -23.15 9.44 -5.51
CA SER A 16 -22.72 9.61 -6.89
C SER A 16 -22.05 10.97 -7.12
N SER A 17 -22.50 12.02 -6.41
CA SER A 17 -22.00 13.38 -6.57
C SER A 17 -20.70 13.68 -5.83
N ALA A 18 -20.18 12.75 -5.01
CA ALA A 18 -18.97 12.94 -4.22
C ALA A 18 -17.93 11.85 -4.52
N PRO A 19 -16.62 12.16 -4.41
CA PRO A 19 -15.59 11.14 -4.55
C PRO A 19 -15.72 10.08 -3.44
N TRP A 20 -15.45 8.83 -3.80
CA TRP A 20 -15.44 7.69 -2.87
C TRP A 20 -14.26 6.77 -3.18
N ILE A 21 -13.67 6.22 -2.12
CA ILE A 21 -12.57 5.25 -2.22
C ILE A 21 -13.17 3.84 -2.20
N LYS A 22 -12.54 2.87 -2.86
CA LYS A 22 -12.85 1.44 -2.69
C LYS A 22 -11.60 0.59 -2.78
N THR A 23 -11.52 -0.43 -1.93
CA THR A 23 -10.44 -1.41 -1.94
C THR A 23 -10.69 -2.49 -3.00
N LEU A 24 -9.62 -2.92 -3.67
CA LEU A 24 -9.59 -4.05 -4.58
C LEU A 24 -9.03 -5.27 -3.84
N GLY A 25 -9.78 -6.38 -3.82
CA GLY A 25 -9.33 -7.63 -3.19
C GLY A 25 -10.44 -8.35 -2.39
N PRO A 26 -10.10 -9.42 -1.66
CA PRO A 26 -8.75 -9.97 -1.46
C PRO A 26 -8.25 -10.83 -2.63
N ASN A 27 -9.16 -11.39 -3.44
CA ASN A 27 -8.83 -12.34 -4.51
C ASN A 27 -9.11 -11.70 -5.88
N ILE A 28 -8.10 -11.07 -6.47
CA ILE A 28 -8.18 -10.47 -7.81
C ILE A 28 -7.18 -11.14 -8.75
N LYS A 29 -7.58 -11.33 -10.01
CA LYS A 29 -6.64 -11.69 -11.06
C LYS A 29 -5.74 -10.50 -11.31
N THR A 30 -4.47 -10.61 -10.93
CA THR A 30 -3.51 -9.52 -11.03
C THR A 30 -2.16 -10.05 -11.49
N HIS A 31 -1.27 -9.14 -11.91
CA HIS A 31 0.08 -9.51 -12.27
C HIS A 31 0.82 -10.11 -11.06
N LYS A 32 1.71 -11.09 -11.28
CA LYS A 32 2.49 -11.77 -10.23
C LYS A 32 3.17 -10.79 -9.25
N ARG A 33 3.66 -9.66 -9.76
CA ARG A 33 4.26 -8.59 -8.95
C ARG A 33 3.31 -8.04 -7.88
N HIS A 34 2.04 -7.80 -8.21
CA HIS A 34 1.06 -7.25 -7.27
C HIS A 34 0.73 -8.24 -6.16
N PHE A 35 0.73 -9.54 -6.48
CA PHE A 35 0.61 -10.59 -5.48
C PHE A 35 1.82 -10.61 -4.53
N LEU A 36 3.04 -10.54 -5.07
CA LEU A 36 4.28 -10.57 -4.28
C LEU A 36 4.51 -9.32 -3.43
N GLN A 37 3.91 -8.19 -3.79
CA GLN A 37 3.90 -6.98 -2.95
C GLN A 37 3.06 -7.14 -1.68
N GLN A 38 2.23 -8.18 -1.59
CA GLN A 38 1.35 -8.46 -0.45
C GLN A 38 0.56 -7.22 0.02
N SER A 39 0.20 -6.35 -0.92
CA SER A 39 -0.46 -5.07 -0.66
C SER A 39 -1.88 -5.09 -1.21
N ARG A 40 -2.79 -4.38 -0.53
CA ARG A 40 -4.15 -4.12 -1.05
C ARG A 40 -4.18 -2.79 -1.76
N TYR A 41 -4.77 -2.76 -2.94
CA TYR A 41 -4.94 -1.55 -3.72
C TYR A 41 -6.28 -0.90 -3.41
N SER A 42 -6.33 0.42 -3.55
CA SER A 42 -7.58 1.16 -3.55
C SER A 42 -7.59 2.11 -4.73
N PHE A 43 -8.79 2.44 -5.20
CA PHE A 43 -9.00 3.49 -6.18
C PHE A 43 -10.03 4.47 -5.64
N CYS A 44 -9.99 5.69 -6.16
CA CYS A 44 -10.95 6.73 -5.83
C CYS A 44 -11.65 7.17 -7.12
N MET A 45 -12.99 7.22 -7.09
CA MET A 45 -13.82 7.56 -8.24
C MET A 45 -14.94 8.51 -7.85
N GLN A 46 -15.40 9.29 -8.83
CA GLN A 46 -16.57 10.16 -8.74
C GLN A 46 -17.40 10.02 -10.00
N ILE A 47 -18.72 10.11 -9.88
CA ILE A 47 -19.62 10.14 -11.05
C ILE A 47 -19.99 11.60 -11.32
N ARG A 48 -19.80 12.06 -12.56
CA ARG A 48 -20.23 13.37 -13.05
C ARG A 48 -20.94 13.16 -14.38
N ASP A 49 -22.15 13.70 -14.52
CA ASP A 49 -22.96 13.57 -15.74
C ASP A 49 -23.12 12.12 -16.24
N SER A 50 -23.34 11.19 -15.30
CA SER A 50 -23.43 9.74 -15.54
C SER A 50 -22.15 9.06 -16.06
N ILE A 51 -21.01 9.75 -16.03
CA ILE A 51 -19.70 9.21 -16.40
C ILE A 51 -18.83 9.10 -15.15
N ALA A 52 -18.09 8.00 -15.04
CA ALA A 52 -17.20 7.76 -13.92
C ALA A 52 -15.77 8.24 -14.20
N TYR A 53 -15.22 9.02 -13.29
CA TYR A 53 -13.87 9.58 -13.37
C TYR A 53 -13.04 9.13 -12.18
N PHE A 54 -11.72 8.98 -12.38
CA PHE A 54 -10.80 8.89 -11.27
C PHE A 54 -10.72 10.24 -10.56
N ALA A 55 -10.78 10.20 -9.24
CA ALA A 55 -10.65 11.37 -8.37
C ALA A 55 -9.46 11.19 -7.43
N SER A 56 -8.99 12.28 -6.81
CA SER A 56 -7.91 12.19 -5.83
C SER A 56 -8.42 11.60 -4.51
N HIS A 57 -7.67 10.67 -3.92
CA HIS A 57 -7.93 10.21 -2.55
C HIS A 57 -7.93 11.37 -1.54
N GLU A 58 -7.14 12.42 -1.77
CA GLU A 58 -7.08 13.58 -0.87
C GLU A 58 -8.42 14.31 -0.77
N GLU A 59 -9.21 14.34 -1.85
CA GLU A 59 -10.53 14.99 -1.86
C GLU A 59 -11.52 14.30 -0.90
N VAL A 60 -11.38 13.00 -0.70
CA VAL A 60 -12.23 12.26 0.25
C VAL A 60 -11.88 12.64 1.69
N PHE A 61 -10.58 12.80 1.99
CA PHE A 61 -10.10 13.13 3.33
C PHE A 61 -10.19 14.64 3.66
N SER A 62 -10.23 15.52 2.66
CA SER A 62 -10.38 16.98 2.89
C SER A 62 -11.80 17.39 3.30
N ASN A 63 -12.80 16.57 2.98
CA ASN A 63 -14.21 16.90 3.16
C ASN A 63 -14.76 16.62 4.58
N GLY A 64 -13.90 16.26 5.55
CA GLY A 64 -14.28 16.09 6.96
C GLY A 64 -15.33 14.98 7.22
N ARG A 65 -15.46 14.01 6.31
CA ARG A 65 -16.32 12.82 6.48
C ARG A 65 -15.62 11.82 7.40
N ASP A 66 -15.45 12.22 8.64
CA ASP A 66 -14.65 11.48 9.61
C ASP A 66 -15.41 10.24 10.07
N GLY A 67 -14.85 9.06 9.79
CA GLY A 67 -15.26 7.80 10.41
C GLY A 67 -15.49 6.61 9.46
N GLN A 68 -15.69 6.82 8.16
CA GLN A 68 -15.82 5.70 7.22
C GLN A 68 -14.46 5.25 6.69
N ASP A 69 -13.74 6.19 6.08
CA ASP A 69 -12.43 5.98 5.48
C ASP A 69 -11.35 6.53 6.42
N VAL A 70 -10.47 5.66 6.91
CA VAL A 70 -9.36 6.06 7.80
C VAL A 70 -8.03 5.78 7.13
N ARG A 71 -7.12 6.75 7.20
CA ARG A 71 -5.79 6.65 6.61
C ARG A 71 -4.71 7.11 7.57
N TRP A 72 -3.65 6.34 7.66
CA TRP A 72 -2.45 6.70 8.41
C TRP A 72 -1.26 6.85 7.46
N LYS A 73 -0.52 7.94 7.61
CA LYS A 73 0.80 8.11 7.00
C LYS A 73 1.85 7.64 7.99
N ILE A 74 2.48 6.52 7.69
CA ILE A 74 3.55 5.96 8.51
C ILE A 74 4.89 6.50 7.97
N LEU A 75 5.55 7.29 8.81
CA LEU A 75 6.90 7.79 8.58
C LEU A 75 7.88 6.85 9.29
N ILE A 76 8.80 6.27 8.52
CA ILE A 76 9.83 5.36 9.05
C ILE A 76 11.12 6.17 9.17
N PRO A 77 11.68 6.33 10.37
CA PRO A 77 12.95 7.01 10.55
C PRO A 77 14.07 6.32 9.76
N ALA A 78 15.01 7.11 9.22
CA ALA A 78 16.15 6.56 8.48
C ALA A 78 16.98 5.58 9.33
N SER A 79 17.05 5.81 10.65
CA SER A 79 17.71 4.92 11.62
C SER A 79 17.07 3.53 11.70
N GLN A 80 15.77 3.41 11.42
CA GLN A 80 15.05 2.13 11.44
C GLN A 80 15.03 1.42 10.08
N LYS A 81 15.64 2.00 9.04
CA LYS A 81 15.61 1.47 7.67
C LYS A 81 16.03 0.00 7.60
N PHE A 82 17.15 -0.36 8.22
CA PHE A 82 17.68 -1.73 8.14
C PHE A 82 16.83 -2.73 8.92
N THR A 83 16.33 -2.34 10.09
CA THR A 83 15.37 -3.15 10.86
C THR A 83 14.11 -3.40 10.05
N PHE A 84 13.53 -2.35 9.46
CA PHE A 84 12.33 -2.46 8.63
C PHE A 84 12.55 -3.32 7.39
N LEU A 85 13.67 -3.15 6.68
CA LEU A 85 14.01 -3.99 5.52
C LEU A 85 14.26 -5.45 5.90
N LYS A 86 14.79 -5.72 7.09
CA LYS A 86 14.95 -7.09 7.61
C LYS A 86 13.58 -7.75 7.81
N GLU A 87 12.64 -7.04 8.44
CA GLU A 87 11.28 -7.55 8.64
C GLU A 87 10.56 -7.82 7.31
N LEU A 88 10.69 -6.91 6.33
CA LEU A 88 10.13 -7.13 4.99
C LEU A 88 10.76 -8.35 4.30
N ASP A 89 12.07 -8.56 4.43
CA ASP A 89 12.73 -9.73 3.85
C ASP A 89 12.24 -11.05 4.47
N LEU A 90 11.93 -11.07 5.76
CA LEU A 90 11.32 -12.23 6.44
C LEU A 90 9.91 -12.54 5.90
N MET A 91 9.20 -11.54 5.39
CA MET A 91 7.89 -11.67 4.73
C MET A 91 8.01 -11.97 3.23
N ASN A 92 9.23 -12.23 2.72
CA ASN A 92 9.53 -12.40 1.30
C ASN A 92 9.19 -11.15 0.44
N ILE A 93 9.24 -9.96 1.06
CA ILE A 93 9.10 -8.67 0.39
C ILE A 93 10.50 -8.07 0.25
N ASN A 94 11.21 -8.46 -0.82
CA ASN A 94 12.57 -7.99 -1.10
C ASN A 94 12.73 -7.65 -2.59
N SER A 95 13.87 -7.08 -2.97
CA SER A 95 14.09 -6.66 -4.35
C SER A 95 13.95 -7.83 -5.32
N TYR A 96 14.48 -9.00 -4.97
CA TYR A 96 14.43 -10.16 -5.86
C TYR A 96 13.02 -10.71 -6.03
N SER A 97 12.23 -10.83 -4.97
CA SER A 97 10.84 -11.28 -5.08
C SER A 97 9.98 -10.32 -5.92
N LEU A 98 10.24 -9.00 -5.84
CA LEU A 98 9.47 -8.00 -6.58
C LEU A 98 9.82 -7.89 -8.07
N PHE A 99 11.09 -8.11 -8.43
CA PHE A 99 11.60 -7.82 -9.78
C PHE A 99 12.15 -9.03 -10.53
N SER A 100 12.62 -10.07 -9.82
CA SER A 100 13.16 -11.30 -10.40
C SER A 100 14.29 -11.11 -11.41
N THR A 101 15.12 -10.07 -11.23
CA THR A 101 16.33 -9.81 -12.05
C THR A 101 17.60 -10.14 -11.27
N GLU A 102 18.70 -10.39 -11.98
CA GLU A 102 20.02 -10.62 -11.36
C GLU A 102 20.47 -9.43 -10.50
N GLU A 103 20.28 -8.21 -10.99
CA GLU A 103 20.59 -7.00 -10.20
C GLU A 103 19.79 -6.94 -8.89
N SER A 104 18.52 -7.34 -8.93
CA SER A 104 17.66 -7.38 -7.74
C SER A 104 18.04 -8.50 -6.76
N LEU A 105 18.58 -9.60 -7.26
CA LEU A 105 19.18 -10.67 -6.46
C LEU A 105 20.41 -10.15 -5.72
N MET A 106 21.33 -9.50 -6.44
CA MET A 106 22.54 -8.92 -5.86
C MET A 106 22.23 -7.86 -4.79
N LYS A 107 21.22 -7.02 -5.01
CA LYS A 107 20.73 -6.06 -3.99
C LYS A 107 20.24 -6.77 -2.73
N THR A 108 19.49 -7.86 -2.89
CA THR A 108 18.95 -8.65 -1.76
C THR A 108 20.08 -9.32 -0.97
N LEU A 109 21.04 -9.94 -1.65
CA LEU A 109 22.21 -10.56 -1.02
C LEU A 109 23.08 -9.53 -0.29
N SER A 110 23.33 -8.37 -0.91
CA SER A 110 24.09 -7.27 -0.29
C SER A 110 23.43 -6.78 1.00
N LEU A 111 22.11 -6.64 1.01
CA LEU A 111 21.35 -6.27 2.21
C LEU A 111 21.51 -7.33 3.31
N ARG A 112 21.30 -8.61 2.99
CA ARG A 112 21.45 -9.71 3.96
C ARG A 112 22.85 -9.78 4.56
N TYR A 113 23.89 -9.61 3.73
CA TYR A 113 25.28 -9.56 4.18
C TYR A 113 25.53 -8.37 5.13
N LYS A 114 25.00 -7.18 4.83
CA LYS A 114 25.11 -6.02 5.73
C LYS A 114 24.40 -6.28 7.07
N LEU A 115 23.19 -6.84 7.03
CA LEU A 115 22.42 -7.14 8.23
C LEU A 115 23.10 -8.18 9.13
N SER A 116 23.74 -9.21 8.55
CA SER A 116 24.46 -10.22 9.34
C SER A 116 25.70 -9.67 10.03
N ARG A 117 26.32 -8.61 9.48
CA ARG A 117 27.47 -7.93 10.09
C ARG A 117 27.07 -6.97 11.21
N LEU A 118 25.88 -6.37 11.15
CA LEU A 118 25.36 -5.49 12.19
C LEU A 118 24.90 -6.24 13.45
N ALA A 119 24.66 -7.55 13.35
CA ALA A 119 24.24 -8.39 14.47
C ALA A 119 25.43 -9.02 15.24
N ARG A 120 26.67 -8.71 14.85
CA ARG A 120 27.91 -9.11 15.52
C ARG A 120 28.51 -7.90 16.22
#